data_AF-A0A1P8M707-F1
#
_entry.id   AF-A0A1P8M707-F1
#
_cell.length_a   1.000
_cell.length_b   1.000
_cell.length_c   1.000
_cell.angle_alpha   90.00
_cell.angle_beta   90.00
_cell.angle_gamma   90.00
#
_symmetry.space_group_name_H-M   'P 1'
#
loop_
_entity.id
_entity.type
_entity.pdbx_description
1 polymer ?
#
loop_
_entity_poly.entity_id
_entity_poly.type
_entity_poly.pdbx_seq_one_letter_code
_entity_poly.pdbx_strand_id
1 'polypeptide(L)'
;MENADRGEEVGRRLRHAIELGVLEDGSQLPSESYLASRMGVSTLTLRAALAELRGLGLVETRRGKGGGSFVKANTGDIARVQRQSLEAYSLEDLRDLREYRAFLAGSAAAAAAAAIQSHRLSMGRLDYTATEILACEHTADAIRADSKFHIELAASSGSVRLTRQEVALQAEVGPLIWVDPSGHRDAAAEEHTRIVEAISAGDADRARALAEEHVRRDMNLVIDERMELEGTPADSPHYPASVDEAVAAIESVAAVFAGTAAASMREVEQAVRASIGSGASRERADSDIYAAARRAVAIGVPFLYGTGFVADQSYFGESWISWCYTPAGPESPQRLYIDMDLYDFATAPWRPDDTGDDSPIHTSHAYVDASGTNENIITFSKRVVVAGSYVGALGADVRIGQLQTAFEPLLRALPSNTCIVDQHGAVIATNTGRYVGGTIPKADQNERRALPGVPWWLCMGIAGDHEDQHA
;
A
#
# COMPACT_ATOMS: atom_id res chain seq x y z
N MET A 1 -7.52 14.04 -22.70
CA MET A 1 -7.09 13.24 -21.54
C MET A 1 -6.57 11.87 -21.96
N GLU A 2 -7.34 11.06 -22.69
CA GLU A 2 -6.97 9.67 -23.05
C GLU A 2 -5.61 9.50 -23.77
N ASN A 3 -5.19 10.46 -24.60
CA ASN A 3 -3.89 10.41 -25.30
C ASN A 3 -2.69 10.84 -24.44
N ALA A 4 -2.91 11.58 -23.36
CA ALA A 4 -1.84 11.97 -22.43
C ALA A 4 -1.47 10.77 -21.53
N ASP A 5 -2.50 10.11 -21.01
CA ASP A 5 -2.41 8.90 -20.19
C ASP A 5 -1.72 7.73 -20.95
N ARG A 6 -2.08 7.53 -22.22
CA ARG A 6 -1.38 6.56 -23.09
C ARG A 6 0.07 6.92 -23.40
N GLY A 7 0.44 8.20 -23.37
CA GLY A 7 1.81 8.64 -23.60
C GLY A 7 2.72 8.38 -22.41
N GLU A 8 2.20 8.66 -21.23
CA GLU A 8 2.83 8.35 -19.94
C GLU A 8 3.04 6.84 -19.80
N GLU A 9 2.02 6.03 -20.13
CA GLU A 9 2.14 4.57 -20.13
C GLU A 9 3.21 4.05 -21.10
N VAL A 10 3.34 4.64 -22.30
CA VAL A 10 4.39 4.25 -23.25
C VAL A 10 5.78 4.65 -22.75
N GLY A 11 5.90 5.84 -22.14
CA GLY A 11 7.13 6.29 -21.50
C GLY A 11 7.57 5.35 -20.38
N ARG A 12 6.64 4.99 -19.50
CA ARG A 12 6.82 4.03 -18.41
C ARG A 12 7.27 2.67 -18.92
N ARG A 13 6.62 2.11 -19.94
CA ARG A 13 7.02 0.81 -20.54
C ARG A 13 8.41 0.83 -21.16
N LEU A 14 8.76 1.89 -21.89
CA LEU A 14 10.08 2.02 -22.51
C LEU A 14 11.17 2.22 -21.46
N ARG A 15 10.88 3.02 -20.42
CA ARG A 15 11.74 3.18 -19.24
C ARG A 15 12.00 1.83 -18.59
N HIS A 16 10.96 1.10 -18.22
CA HIS A 16 11.10 -0.20 -17.59
C HIS A 16 11.86 -1.19 -18.49
N ALA A 17 11.63 -1.18 -19.81
CA ALA A 17 12.39 -2.03 -20.73
C ALA A 17 13.89 -1.68 -20.78
N ILE A 18 14.25 -0.41 -20.61
CA ILE A 18 15.65 0.04 -20.49
C ILE A 18 16.23 -0.35 -19.12
N GLU A 19 15.48 -0.15 -18.04
CA GLU A 19 15.90 -0.45 -16.66
C GLU A 19 16.05 -1.96 -16.42
N LEU A 20 15.12 -2.75 -16.98
CA LEU A 20 15.20 -4.20 -17.08
C LEU A 20 16.21 -4.67 -18.13
N GLY A 21 17.02 -3.79 -18.74
CA GLY A 21 18.02 -4.11 -19.77
C GLY A 21 17.52 -5.02 -20.91
N VAL A 22 16.21 -5.05 -21.18
CA VAL A 22 15.58 -5.65 -22.37
C VAL A 22 16.00 -4.82 -23.58
N LEU A 23 16.13 -3.52 -23.39
CA LEU A 23 16.77 -2.59 -24.29
C LEU A 23 18.17 -2.29 -23.75
N GLU A 24 19.18 -2.89 -24.36
CA GLU A 24 20.58 -2.82 -23.91
C GLU A 24 21.16 -1.40 -24.07
N ASP A 25 22.12 -1.05 -23.22
CA ASP A 25 22.88 0.19 -23.36
C ASP A 25 23.51 0.32 -24.75
N GLY A 26 23.44 1.51 -25.33
CA GLY A 26 23.95 1.78 -26.66
C GLY A 26 23.17 1.12 -27.81
N SER A 27 22.13 0.33 -27.53
CA SER A 27 21.27 -0.24 -28.57
C SER A 27 20.44 0.85 -29.26
N GLN A 28 20.24 0.69 -30.57
CA GLN A 28 19.41 1.62 -31.35
C GLN A 28 17.94 1.21 -31.24
N LEU A 29 17.09 2.14 -30.79
CA LEU A 29 15.65 1.93 -30.81
C LEU A 29 15.14 1.87 -32.26
N PRO A 30 14.09 1.08 -32.55
CA PRO A 30 13.42 1.12 -33.84
C PRO A 30 12.97 2.54 -34.20
N SER A 31 12.72 2.80 -35.48
CA SER A 31 12.24 4.12 -35.92
C SER A 31 10.98 4.54 -35.15
N GLU A 32 10.84 5.84 -34.88
CA GLU A 32 9.70 6.37 -34.11
C GLU A 32 8.35 5.97 -34.72
N SER A 33 8.24 5.91 -36.05
CA SER A 33 7.03 5.47 -36.73
C SER A 33 6.72 3.99 -36.48
N TYR A 34 7.74 3.12 -36.52
CA TYR A 34 7.58 1.70 -36.24
C TYR A 34 7.22 1.44 -34.79
N LEU A 35 7.94 2.09 -33.87
CA LEU A 35 7.73 1.93 -32.43
C LEU A 35 6.35 2.45 -32.00
N ALA A 36 5.89 3.58 -32.56
CA ALA A 36 4.56 4.13 -32.27
C ALA A 36 3.46 3.17 -32.74
N SER A 37 3.63 2.57 -33.92
CA SER A 37 2.70 1.55 -34.44
C SER A 37 2.66 0.30 -33.56
N ARG A 38 3.80 -0.17 -33.05
CA ARG A 38 3.86 -1.33 -32.13
C ARG A 38 3.22 -1.05 -30.77
N MET A 39 3.30 0.19 -30.29
CA MET A 39 2.76 0.62 -29.01
C MET A 39 1.30 1.09 -29.09
N GLY A 40 0.71 1.17 -30.30
CA GLY A 40 -0.68 1.60 -30.49
C GLY A 40 -0.93 3.08 -30.20
N VAL A 41 0.09 3.92 -30.33
CA VAL A 41 0.02 5.38 -30.06
C VAL A 41 0.40 6.21 -31.29
N SER A 42 0.08 7.50 -31.25
CA SER A 42 0.53 8.43 -32.29
C SER A 42 2.05 8.63 -32.21
N THR A 43 2.69 8.95 -33.34
CA THR A 43 4.12 9.29 -33.37
C THR A 43 4.45 10.53 -32.53
N LEU A 44 3.51 11.48 -32.39
CA LEU A 44 3.65 12.64 -31.52
C LEU A 44 3.68 12.24 -30.04
N THR A 45 2.78 11.33 -29.64
CA THR A 45 2.73 10.76 -28.28
C THR A 45 4.03 10.03 -27.95
N LEU A 46 4.53 9.19 -28.87
CA LEU A 46 5.82 8.50 -28.67
C LEU A 46 6.98 9.50 -28.55
N ARG A 47 6.99 10.57 -29.36
CA ARG A 47 8.04 11.60 -29.27
C ARG A 47 8.07 12.31 -27.92
N ALA A 48 6.91 12.55 -27.32
CA ALA A 48 6.81 13.12 -25.98
C ALA A 48 7.40 12.16 -24.94
N ALA A 49 7.03 10.88 -24.98
CA ALA A 49 7.60 9.84 -24.12
C ALA A 49 9.13 9.72 -24.29
N LEU A 50 9.63 9.66 -25.53
CA LEU A 50 11.07 9.64 -25.80
C LEU A 50 11.79 10.94 -25.40
N ALA A 51 11.09 12.07 -25.32
CA ALA A 51 11.64 13.34 -24.84
C ALA A 51 11.81 13.35 -23.33
N GLU A 52 10.84 12.79 -22.61
CA GLU A 52 10.94 12.56 -21.17
C GLU A 52 12.14 11.65 -20.86
N LEU A 53 12.25 10.49 -21.52
CA LEU A 53 13.38 9.58 -21.36
C LEU A 53 14.73 10.22 -21.68
N ARG A 54 14.78 11.15 -22.64
CA ARG A 54 15.97 11.97 -22.91
C ARG A 54 16.28 12.94 -21.78
N GLY A 55 15.27 13.56 -21.19
CA GLY A 55 15.42 14.43 -20.01
C GLY A 55 15.99 13.69 -18.80
N LEU A 56 15.67 12.40 -18.68
CA LEU A 56 16.15 11.50 -17.63
C LEU A 56 17.50 10.86 -17.95
N GLY A 57 18.04 11.11 -19.15
CA GLY A 57 19.32 10.54 -19.58
C GLY A 57 19.28 9.08 -20.01
N LEU A 58 18.09 8.45 -20.12
CA LEU A 58 17.88 7.04 -20.49
C LEU A 58 17.95 6.79 -22.00
N VAL A 59 17.76 7.84 -22.80
CA VAL A 59 17.85 7.79 -24.26
C VAL A 59 18.66 8.99 -24.74
N GLU A 60 19.45 8.82 -25.81
CA GLU A 60 20.10 9.90 -26.53
C GLU A 60 19.73 9.90 -28.02
N THR A 61 19.74 11.07 -28.65
CA THR A 61 19.50 11.19 -30.10
C THR A 61 20.79 11.53 -30.83
N ARG A 62 21.24 10.65 -31.71
CA ARG A 62 22.39 10.89 -32.58
C ARG A 62 21.91 11.41 -33.94
N ARG A 63 22.47 12.53 -34.42
CA ARG A 63 22.14 13.12 -35.73
C ARG A 63 23.08 12.58 -36.83
N GLY A 64 22.57 12.40 -38.04
CA GLY A 64 23.38 12.02 -39.21
C GLY A 64 22.86 10.80 -39.97
N LYS A 65 23.60 10.34 -40.99
CA LYS A 65 23.28 9.15 -41.78
C LYS A 65 23.58 7.90 -40.92
N GLY A 66 22.53 7.24 -40.44
CA GLY A 66 22.62 6.22 -39.37
C GLY A 66 22.25 6.75 -37.97
N GLY A 67 21.77 7.99 -37.88
CA GLY A 67 21.24 8.56 -36.64
C GLY A 67 19.91 7.94 -36.19
N GLY A 68 19.50 8.23 -34.97
CA GLY A 68 18.32 7.65 -34.33
C GLY A 68 18.33 7.86 -32.82
N SER A 69 17.36 7.25 -32.13
CA SER A 69 17.33 7.20 -30.67
C SER A 69 18.10 5.97 -30.19
N PHE A 70 19.02 6.17 -29.26
CA PHE A 70 19.86 5.12 -28.67
C PHE A 70 19.61 5.08 -27.17
N VAL A 71 19.60 3.89 -26.59
CA VAL A 71 19.50 3.71 -25.15
C VAL A 71 20.81 4.17 -24.49
N LYS A 72 20.68 4.78 -23.31
CA LYS A 72 21.80 5.22 -22.49
C LYS A 72 21.53 4.78 -21.04
N ALA A 73 22.06 3.62 -20.65
CA ALA A 73 21.97 3.11 -19.29
C ALA A 73 23.13 3.66 -18.46
N ASN A 74 23.11 4.95 -18.13
CA ASN A 74 24.10 5.51 -17.20
C ASN A 74 23.80 4.98 -15.79
N THR A 75 24.64 4.09 -15.27
CA THR A 75 24.44 3.40 -13.98
C THR A 75 24.32 4.35 -12.78
N GLY A 76 24.93 5.53 -12.82
CA GLY A 76 24.77 6.57 -11.79
C GLY A 76 23.43 7.33 -11.84
N ASP A 77 22.76 7.35 -12.99
CA ASP A 77 21.43 7.95 -13.15
C ASP A 77 20.30 6.98 -12.77
N ILE A 78 20.52 5.66 -12.89
CA ILE A 78 19.52 4.63 -12.60
C ILE A 78 19.09 4.65 -11.13
N ALA A 79 20.04 4.67 -10.17
CA ALA A 79 19.70 4.70 -8.75
C ALA A 79 18.89 5.96 -8.36
N ARG A 80 19.24 7.12 -8.95
CA ARG A 80 18.49 8.37 -8.75
C ARG A 80 17.08 8.29 -9.34
N VAL A 81 16.95 7.72 -10.53
CA VAL A 81 15.66 7.54 -11.19
C VAL A 81 14.79 6.54 -10.43
N GLN A 82 15.33 5.42 -9.97
CA GLN A 82 14.63 4.44 -9.13
C GLN A 82 14.16 5.08 -7.82
N ARG A 83 14.99 5.90 -7.18
CA ARG A 83 14.61 6.67 -5.99
C ARG A 83 13.45 7.63 -6.28
N GLN A 84 13.51 8.38 -7.38
CA GLN A 84 12.42 9.26 -7.78
C GLN A 84 11.13 8.49 -8.10
N SER A 85 11.25 7.32 -8.73
CA SER A 85 10.12 6.41 -8.95
C SER A 85 9.54 5.88 -7.65
N LEU A 86 10.40 5.55 -6.67
CA LEU A 86 9.98 5.09 -5.35
C LEU A 86 9.22 6.18 -4.58
N GLU A 87 9.69 7.43 -4.62
CA GLU A 87 9.01 8.60 -4.01
C GLU A 87 7.58 8.79 -4.50
N ALA A 88 7.25 8.35 -5.72
CA ALA A 88 5.92 8.46 -6.29
C ALA A 88 4.90 7.48 -5.67
N TYR A 89 5.35 6.43 -4.99
CA TYR A 89 4.47 5.49 -4.30
C TYR A 89 4.18 5.96 -2.87
N SER A 90 2.95 5.75 -2.42
CA SER A 90 2.66 5.79 -0.99
C SER A 90 3.08 4.47 -0.31
N LEU A 91 3.26 4.50 1.02
CA LEU A 91 3.51 3.27 1.79
C LEU A 91 2.34 2.28 1.72
N GLU A 92 1.11 2.79 1.53
CA GLU A 92 -0.08 1.98 1.34
C GLU A 92 -0.05 1.25 -0.02
N ASP A 93 0.37 1.93 -1.08
CA ASP A 93 0.54 1.29 -2.40
C ASP A 93 1.61 0.19 -2.36
N LEU A 94 2.77 0.47 -1.73
CA LEU A 94 3.84 -0.51 -1.61
C LEU A 94 3.44 -1.72 -0.75
N ARG A 95 2.64 -1.50 0.29
CA ARG A 95 2.03 -2.58 1.09
C ARG A 95 1.14 -3.48 0.25
N ASP A 96 0.25 -2.89 -0.53
CA ASP A 96 -0.68 -3.67 -1.36
C ASP A 96 0.07 -4.45 -2.45
N LEU A 97 1.02 -3.79 -3.12
CA LEU A 97 1.94 -4.42 -4.08
C LEU A 97 2.73 -5.58 -3.45
N ARG A 98 3.19 -5.42 -2.20
CA ARG A 98 3.91 -6.47 -1.47
C ARG A 98 3.09 -7.75 -1.32
N GLU A 99 1.87 -7.66 -0.79
CA GLU A 99 1.03 -8.85 -0.61
C GLU A 99 0.55 -9.42 -1.96
N TYR A 100 0.24 -8.54 -2.92
CA TYR A 100 -0.15 -8.98 -4.25
C TYR A 100 0.94 -9.81 -4.94
N ARG A 101 2.19 -9.34 -4.91
CA ARG A 101 3.35 -10.07 -5.46
C ARG A 101 3.57 -11.37 -4.70
N ALA A 102 3.51 -11.34 -3.37
CA ALA A 102 3.74 -12.52 -2.55
C ALA A 102 2.74 -13.63 -2.90
N PHE A 103 1.43 -13.33 -2.91
CA PHE A 103 0.41 -14.32 -3.24
C PHE A 103 0.51 -14.86 -4.67
N LEU A 104 0.92 -14.03 -5.63
CA LEU A 104 1.16 -14.46 -7.00
C LEU A 104 2.32 -15.45 -7.06
N ALA A 105 3.48 -15.09 -6.50
CA ALA A 105 4.66 -15.93 -6.46
C ALA A 105 4.42 -17.25 -5.71
N GLY A 106 3.76 -17.19 -4.56
CA GLY A 106 3.38 -18.36 -3.77
C GLY A 106 2.45 -19.32 -4.52
N SER A 107 1.43 -18.77 -5.20
CA SER A 107 0.51 -19.56 -6.04
C SER A 107 1.24 -20.21 -7.22
N ALA A 108 2.18 -19.49 -7.84
CA ALA A 108 2.99 -20.00 -8.94
C ALA A 108 3.91 -21.15 -8.48
N ALA A 109 4.59 -20.99 -7.34
CA ALA A 109 5.47 -21.99 -6.76
C ALA A 109 4.72 -23.29 -6.37
N ALA A 110 3.56 -23.17 -5.70
CA ALA A 110 2.72 -24.33 -5.39
C ALA A 110 2.25 -25.08 -6.65
N ALA A 111 1.82 -24.34 -7.68
CA ALA A 111 1.39 -24.94 -8.94
C ALA A 111 2.55 -25.63 -9.67
N ALA A 112 3.75 -25.04 -9.65
CA ALA A 112 4.95 -25.65 -10.22
C ALA A 112 5.33 -26.96 -9.50
N ALA A 113 5.26 -26.99 -8.16
CA ALA A 113 5.50 -28.20 -7.36
C ALA A 113 4.53 -29.33 -7.71
N ALA A 114 3.24 -29.02 -7.86
CA ALA A 114 2.23 -29.98 -8.31
C ALA A 114 2.45 -30.45 -9.77
N ALA A 115 2.97 -29.57 -10.64
CA ALA A 115 3.30 -29.92 -12.02
C ALA A 115 4.49 -30.89 -12.12
N ILE A 116 5.45 -30.83 -11.19
CA ILE A 116 6.56 -31.79 -11.12
C ILE A 116 6.07 -33.19 -10.78
N GLN A 117 5.18 -33.32 -9.80
CA GLN A 117 4.58 -34.61 -9.43
C GLN A 117 3.82 -35.26 -10.59
N SER A 118 3.31 -34.46 -11.53
CA SER A 118 2.61 -34.94 -12.73
C SER A 118 3.47 -35.00 -13.99
N HIS A 119 4.80 -34.79 -13.88
CA HIS A 119 5.75 -34.76 -14.99
C HIS A 119 5.41 -33.73 -16.10
N ARG A 120 4.73 -32.64 -15.73
CA ARG A 120 4.29 -31.56 -16.64
C ARG A 120 5.26 -30.39 -16.70
N LEU A 121 6.31 -30.40 -15.87
CA LEU A 121 7.35 -29.37 -15.79
C LEU A 121 8.73 -29.99 -15.94
N SER A 122 9.66 -29.27 -16.58
CA SER A 122 11.09 -29.59 -16.61
C SER A 122 11.84 -28.55 -15.79
N MET A 123 12.65 -28.98 -14.82
CA MET A 123 13.32 -28.09 -13.87
C MET A 123 14.45 -27.25 -14.46
N GLY A 124 15.04 -27.67 -15.59
CA GLY A 124 16.33 -27.13 -16.04
C GLY A 124 16.36 -25.60 -16.27
N ARG A 125 15.24 -24.97 -16.64
CA ARG A 125 15.16 -23.50 -16.76
C ARG A 125 15.09 -22.82 -15.39
N LEU A 126 14.26 -23.33 -14.49
CA LEU A 126 14.13 -22.83 -13.11
C LEU A 126 15.47 -22.94 -12.37
N ASP A 127 16.12 -24.11 -12.42
CA ASP A 127 17.43 -24.36 -11.78
C ASP A 127 18.49 -23.37 -12.29
N TYR A 128 18.52 -23.15 -13.61
CA TYR A 128 19.44 -22.19 -14.21
C TYR A 128 19.17 -20.76 -13.73
N THR A 129 17.91 -20.30 -13.82
CA THR A 129 17.57 -18.91 -13.45
C THR A 129 17.75 -18.63 -11.96
N ALA A 130 17.59 -19.61 -11.08
CA ALA A 130 17.74 -19.45 -9.63
C ALA A 130 19.15 -19.04 -9.19
N THR A 131 20.16 -19.36 -10.01
CA THR A 131 21.57 -19.06 -9.70
C THR A 131 22.21 -18.10 -10.69
N GLU A 132 21.52 -17.74 -11.78
CA GLU A 132 22.03 -16.85 -12.85
C GLU A 132 22.52 -15.51 -12.28
N ILE A 133 21.87 -15.03 -11.22
CA ILE A 133 22.16 -13.76 -10.56
C ILE A 133 23.56 -13.68 -9.93
N LEU A 134 24.14 -14.83 -9.54
CA LEU A 134 25.49 -14.91 -8.96
C LEU A 134 26.57 -14.57 -9.99
N ALA A 135 26.29 -14.77 -11.27
CA ALA A 135 27.22 -14.48 -12.36
C ALA A 135 27.18 -13.01 -12.83
N CYS A 136 26.26 -12.20 -12.28
CA CYS A 136 26.08 -10.81 -12.69
C CYS A 136 27.15 -9.90 -12.08
N GLU A 137 27.79 -9.07 -12.91
CA GLU A 137 28.75 -8.06 -12.45
C GLU A 137 28.03 -6.75 -12.12
N HIS A 138 27.10 -6.31 -12.97
CA HIS A 138 26.39 -5.04 -12.82
C HIS A 138 24.98 -5.21 -12.26
N THR A 139 24.47 -4.17 -11.57
CA THR A 139 23.11 -4.17 -10.99
C THR A 139 22.02 -4.37 -12.05
N ALA A 140 22.17 -3.79 -13.24
CA ALA A 140 21.23 -4.00 -14.34
C ALA A 140 21.18 -5.48 -14.81
N ASP A 141 22.28 -6.21 -14.70
CA ASP A 141 22.31 -7.64 -15.01
C ASP A 141 21.61 -8.44 -13.91
N ALA A 142 21.81 -8.05 -12.65
CA ALA A 142 21.16 -8.68 -11.50
C ALA A 142 19.64 -8.49 -11.53
N ILE A 143 19.15 -7.26 -11.77
CA ILE A 143 17.72 -6.97 -11.97
C ILE A 143 17.13 -7.90 -13.04
N ARG A 144 17.84 -8.08 -14.16
CA ARG A 144 17.40 -8.97 -15.24
C ARG A 144 17.33 -10.42 -14.84
N ALA A 145 18.38 -10.92 -14.19
CA ALA A 145 18.44 -12.31 -13.75
C ALA A 145 17.33 -12.62 -12.74
N ASP A 146 17.12 -11.71 -11.79
CA ASP A 146 16.06 -11.78 -10.79
C ASP A 146 14.66 -11.78 -11.44
N SER A 147 14.38 -10.81 -12.32
CA SER A 147 13.11 -10.79 -13.06
C SER A 147 12.88 -12.05 -13.89
N LYS A 148 13.93 -12.61 -14.53
CA LYS A 148 13.81 -13.87 -15.29
C LYS A 148 13.41 -15.03 -14.40
N PHE A 149 13.99 -15.15 -13.20
CA PHE A 149 13.63 -16.19 -12.25
C PHE A 149 12.14 -16.11 -11.89
N HIS A 150 11.67 -14.94 -11.47
CA HIS A 150 10.25 -14.78 -11.13
C HIS A 150 9.30 -15.06 -12.30
N ILE A 151 9.65 -14.59 -13.51
CA ILE A 151 8.85 -14.86 -14.72
C ILE A 151 8.83 -16.36 -15.05
N GLU A 152 9.97 -17.06 -14.89
CA GLU A 152 10.05 -18.51 -15.09
C GLU A 152 9.25 -19.28 -14.04
N LEU A 153 9.28 -18.85 -12.78
CA LEU A 153 8.45 -19.39 -11.71
C LEU A 153 6.96 -19.25 -12.05
N ALA A 154 6.54 -18.05 -12.47
CA ALA A 154 5.16 -17.80 -12.89
C ALA A 154 4.77 -18.62 -14.13
N ALA A 155 5.67 -18.78 -15.11
CA ALA A 155 5.45 -19.63 -16.28
C ALA A 155 5.32 -21.12 -15.93
N SER A 156 6.05 -21.57 -14.92
CA SER A 156 6.04 -22.95 -14.43
C SER A 156 4.71 -23.36 -13.78
N SER A 157 3.88 -22.39 -13.39
CA SER A 157 2.49 -22.63 -12.96
C SER A 157 1.57 -23.13 -14.09
N GLY A 158 1.96 -22.95 -15.36
CA GLY A 158 1.14 -23.22 -16.53
C GLY A 158 0.04 -22.18 -16.80
N SER A 159 -0.03 -21.10 -16.01
CA SER A 159 -1.04 -20.04 -16.17
C SER A 159 -0.48 -18.83 -16.91
N VAL A 160 -0.89 -18.65 -18.16
CA VAL A 160 -0.53 -17.49 -18.99
C VAL A 160 -0.94 -16.16 -18.32
N ARG A 161 -2.03 -16.15 -17.55
CA ARG A 161 -2.48 -14.94 -16.83
C ARG A 161 -1.52 -14.56 -15.70
N LEU A 162 -1.08 -15.55 -14.90
CA LEU A 162 -0.09 -15.32 -13.85
C LEU A 162 1.23 -14.86 -14.44
N THR A 163 1.72 -15.50 -15.51
CA THR A 163 2.96 -15.08 -16.18
C THR A 163 2.89 -13.64 -16.71
N ARG A 164 1.77 -13.25 -17.33
CA ARG A 164 1.60 -11.87 -17.84
C ARG A 164 1.59 -10.85 -16.70
N GLN A 165 0.95 -11.20 -15.60
CA GLN A 165 0.88 -10.33 -14.45
C GLN A 165 2.24 -10.20 -13.77
N GLU A 166 3.00 -11.29 -13.65
CA GLU A 166 4.37 -11.25 -13.14
C GLU A 166 5.27 -10.37 -14.01
N VAL A 167 5.18 -10.49 -15.35
CA VAL A 167 5.91 -9.58 -16.26
C VAL A 167 5.56 -8.11 -16.02
N ALA A 168 4.29 -7.80 -15.75
CA ALA A 168 3.88 -6.43 -15.45
C ALA A 168 4.45 -5.94 -14.11
N LEU A 169 4.43 -6.78 -13.08
CA LEU A 169 4.99 -6.47 -11.76
C LEU A 169 6.51 -6.30 -11.80
N GLN A 170 7.22 -7.15 -12.55
CA GLN A 170 8.67 -7.01 -12.74
C GLN A 170 9.02 -5.70 -13.45
N ALA A 171 8.20 -5.27 -14.41
CA ALA A 171 8.37 -3.95 -15.00
C ALA A 171 8.13 -2.83 -13.98
N GLU A 172 7.07 -2.94 -13.17
CA GLU A 172 6.64 -1.89 -12.24
C GLU A 172 7.55 -1.71 -11.02
N VAL A 173 7.95 -2.79 -10.36
CA VAL A 173 8.68 -2.72 -9.08
C VAL A 173 10.01 -3.46 -9.07
N GLY A 174 10.30 -4.29 -10.08
CA GLY A 174 11.56 -5.05 -10.16
C GLY A 174 12.80 -4.16 -9.97
N PRO A 175 12.91 -3.01 -10.67
CA PRO A 175 14.03 -2.09 -10.45
C PRO A 175 14.10 -1.49 -9.04
N LEU A 176 12.97 -1.35 -8.32
CA LEU A 176 12.93 -0.72 -7.00
C LEU A 176 13.57 -1.60 -5.92
N ILE A 177 13.52 -2.93 -6.08
CA ILE A 177 14.13 -3.91 -5.17
C ILE A 177 15.66 -3.73 -5.10
N TRP A 178 16.24 -3.19 -6.16
CA TRP A 178 17.69 -3.10 -6.35
C TRP A 178 18.26 -1.69 -6.10
N VAL A 179 17.54 -0.83 -5.38
CA VAL A 179 18.00 0.52 -5.00
C VAL A 179 19.25 0.47 -4.12
N ASP A 180 19.29 -0.44 -3.14
CA ASP A 180 20.51 -0.85 -2.43
C ASP A 180 20.82 -2.33 -2.73
N PRO A 181 21.75 -2.63 -3.67
CA PRO A 181 22.05 -3.99 -4.08
C PRO A 181 23.01 -4.73 -3.13
N SER A 182 23.50 -4.11 -2.05
CA SER A 182 24.55 -4.69 -1.22
C SER A 182 24.08 -5.97 -0.50
N GLY A 183 24.84 -7.08 -0.68
CA GLY A 183 24.49 -8.40 -0.12
C GLY A 183 23.23 -9.07 -0.69
N HIS A 184 22.45 -8.37 -1.52
CA HIS A 184 21.16 -8.84 -2.01
C HIS A 184 21.28 -10.03 -2.99
N ARG A 185 22.35 -10.08 -3.81
CA ARG A 185 22.53 -11.13 -4.84
C ARG A 185 22.67 -12.53 -4.24
N ASP A 186 23.52 -12.66 -3.22
CA ASP A 186 23.77 -13.96 -2.58
C ASP A 186 22.52 -14.45 -1.84
N ALA A 187 21.84 -13.56 -1.12
CA ALA A 187 20.58 -13.87 -0.44
C ALA A 187 19.48 -14.29 -1.43
N ALA A 188 19.29 -13.54 -2.52
CA ALA A 188 18.31 -13.86 -3.55
C ALA A 188 18.60 -15.24 -4.17
N ALA A 189 19.86 -15.54 -4.53
CA ALA A 189 20.22 -16.83 -5.09
C ALA A 189 19.97 -18.01 -4.13
N GLU A 190 20.28 -17.83 -2.84
CA GLU A 190 20.01 -18.82 -1.80
C GLU A 190 18.50 -19.07 -1.66
N GLU A 191 17.70 -18.00 -1.58
CA GLU A 191 16.24 -18.05 -1.46
C GLU A 191 15.59 -18.68 -2.69
N HIS A 192 16.01 -18.27 -3.90
CA HIS A 192 15.58 -18.85 -5.17
C HIS A 192 15.89 -20.35 -5.23
N THR A 193 17.08 -20.75 -4.79
CA THR A 193 17.49 -22.16 -4.74
C THR A 193 16.59 -22.96 -3.79
N ARG A 194 16.31 -22.44 -2.59
CA ARG A 194 15.40 -23.09 -1.62
C ARG A 194 13.99 -23.26 -2.17
N ILE A 195 13.48 -22.28 -2.92
CA ILE A 195 12.17 -22.38 -3.60
C ILE A 195 12.19 -23.50 -4.63
N VAL A 196 13.22 -23.54 -5.48
CA VAL A 196 13.41 -24.54 -6.53
C VAL A 196 13.55 -25.95 -5.95
N GLU A 197 14.28 -26.11 -4.85
CA GLU A 197 14.40 -27.39 -4.13
C GLU A 197 13.04 -27.88 -3.61
N ALA A 198 12.22 -27.00 -3.04
CA ALA A 198 10.87 -27.36 -2.59
C ALA A 198 9.96 -27.76 -3.76
N ILE A 199 10.06 -27.06 -4.90
CA ILE A 199 9.34 -27.40 -6.13
C ILE A 199 9.78 -28.77 -6.66
N SER A 200 11.09 -29.03 -6.69
CA SER A 200 11.68 -30.30 -7.13
C SER A 200 11.23 -31.48 -6.26
N ALA A 201 11.09 -31.24 -4.94
CA ALA A 201 10.54 -32.21 -4.00
C ALA A 201 9.01 -32.41 -4.13
N GLY A 202 8.32 -31.56 -4.91
CA GLY A 202 6.86 -31.56 -5.03
C GLY A 202 6.14 -31.08 -3.78
N ASP A 203 6.81 -30.34 -2.90
CA ASP A 203 6.24 -29.82 -1.66
C ASP A 203 5.60 -28.45 -1.91
N ALA A 204 4.31 -28.47 -2.28
CA ALA A 204 3.58 -27.27 -2.68
C ALA A 204 3.42 -26.25 -1.55
N ASP A 205 3.20 -26.70 -0.31
CA ASP A 205 3.02 -25.81 0.84
C ASP A 205 4.33 -25.12 1.21
N ARG A 206 5.45 -25.88 1.23
CA ARG A 206 6.77 -25.30 1.46
C ARG A 206 7.20 -24.37 0.33
N ALA A 207 7.00 -24.75 -0.93
CA ALA A 207 7.34 -23.92 -2.08
C ALA A 207 6.57 -22.59 -2.05
N ARG A 208 5.27 -22.63 -1.70
CA ARG A 208 4.45 -21.43 -1.51
C ARG A 208 5.02 -20.55 -0.40
N ALA A 209 5.24 -21.10 0.78
CA ALA A 209 5.70 -20.33 1.94
C ALA A 209 7.03 -19.62 1.65
N LEU A 210 8.01 -20.33 1.09
CA LEU A 210 9.32 -19.77 0.74
C LEU A 210 9.22 -18.66 -0.32
N ALA A 211 8.37 -18.84 -1.34
CA ALA A 211 8.19 -17.83 -2.38
C ALA A 211 7.48 -16.58 -1.87
N GLU A 212 6.47 -16.73 -1.01
CA GLU A 212 5.82 -15.58 -0.36
C GLU A 212 6.78 -14.86 0.59
N GLU A 213 7.59 -15.60 1.36
CA GLU A 213 8.60 -15.04 2.28
C GLU A 213 9.67 -14.23 1.55
N HIS A 214 10.27 -14.80 0.51
CA HIS A 214 11.25 -14.13 -0.35
C HIS A 214 10.72 -12.80 -0.91
N VAL A 215 9.53 -12.81 -1.50
CA VAL A 215 8.92 -11.60 -2.07
C VAL A 215 8.57 -10.57 -1.00
N ARG A 216 8.06 -11.00 0.17
CA ARG A 216 7.80 -10.09 1.29
C ARG A 216 9.09 -9.46 1.78
N ARG A 217 10.19 -10.22 1.89
CA ARG A 217 11.50 -9.72 2.31
C ARG A 217 11.99 -8.62 1.36
N ASP A 218 11.98 -8.88 0.05
CA ASP A 218 12.42 -7.90 -0.95
C ASP A 218 11.60 -6.62 -0.91
N MET A 219 10.28 -6.75 -0.79
CA MET A 219 9.40 -5.58 -0.71
C MET A 219 9.50 -4.85 0.64
N ASN A 220 9.85 -5.53 1.73
CA ASN A 220 10.16 -4.86 3.00
C ASN A 220 11.33 -3.89 2.82
N LEU A 221 12.38 -4.29 2.10
CA LEU A 221 13.54 -3.43 1.80
C LEU A 221 13.12 -2.20 1.00
N VAL A 222 12.27 -2.37 -0.01
CA VAL A 222 11.72 -1.26 -0.81
C VAL A 222 10.91 -0.29 0.06
N ILE A 223 10.14 -0.82 1.00
CA ILE A 223 9.35 -0.03 1.94
C ILE A 223 10.26 0.71 2.94
N ASP A 224 11.27 0.03 3.50
CA ASP A 224 12.25 0.65 4.41
C ASP A 224 12.96 1.82 3.72
N GLU A 225 13.45 1.61 2.50
CA GLU A 225 14.04 2.68 1.66
C GLU A 225 13.05 3.83 1.45
N ARG A 226 11.78 3.54 1.16
CA ARG A 226 10.75 4.56 0.97
C ARG A 226 10.52 5.41 2.22
N MET A 227 10.58 4.81 3.41
CA MET A 227 10.43 5.49 4.71
C MET A 227 11.66 6.36 5.04
N GLU A 228 12.86 5.92 4.61
CA GLU A 228 14.08 6.71 4.74
C GLU A 228 14.07 7.95 3.84
N LEU A 229 13.51 7.86 2.63
CA LEU A 229 13.40 8.99 1.69
C LEU A 229 12.50 10.12 2.19
N GLU A 230 11.47 9.81 2.98
CA GLU A 230 10.62 10.80 3.67
C GLU A 230 11.29 11.44 4.91
N GLY A 231 12.59 11.23 5.08
CA GLY A 231 13.41 11.83 6.13
C GLY A 231 13.38 13.35 6.13
N THR A 232 12.57 13.94 7.02
CA THR A 232 12.90 15.27 7.57
C THR A 232 14.26 15.14 8.24
N PRO A 233 15.25 16.03 7.97
CA PRO A 233 16.54 15.96 8.64
C PRO A 233 16.36 15.88 10.16
N ALA A 234 17.16 15.05 10.83
CA ALA A 234 17.18 14.91 12.30
C ALA A 234 17.34 16.25 13.04
N ASP A 235 17.78 17.30 12.34
CA ASP A 235 17.93 18.68 12.82
C ASP A 235 16.65 19.53 12.78
N SER A 236 15.49 18.95 12.46
CA SER A 236 14.22 19.68 12.54
C SER A 236 13.89 19.98 14.00
N PRO A 237 13.54 21.23 14.38
CA PRO A 237 13.34 21.64 15.79
C PRO A 237 12.20 20.93 16.53
N HIS A 238 11.48 20.02 15.86
CA HIS A 238 10.40 19.20 16.40
C HIS A 238 10.74 17.69 16.44
N TYR A 239 11.98 17.30 16.16
CA TYR A 239 12.40 15.90 16.31
C TYR A 239 12.57 15.55 17.79
N PRO A 240 12.05 14.42 18.29
CA PRO A 240 12.21 14.05 19.70
C PRO A 240 13.69 13.88 20.07
N ALA A 241 14.13 14.48 21.16
CA ALA A 241 15.51 14.36 21.64
C ALA A 241 15.73 13.09 22.47
N SER A 242 14.66 12.35 22.81
CA SER A 242 14.71 11.09 23.56
C SER A 242 13.54 10.16 23.24
N VAL A 243 13.67 8.88 23.61
CA VAL A 243 12.60 7.87 23.52
C VAL A 243 11.35 8.31 24.28
N ASP A 244 11.50 8.85 25.50
CA ASP A 244 10.34 9.27 26.30
C ASP A 244 9.60 10.46 25.67
N GLU A 245 10.33 11.41 25.05
CA GLU A 245 9.72 12.50 24.28
C GLU A 245 8.97 11.98 23.04
N ALA A 246 9.53 10.99 22.34
CA ALA A 246 8.88 10.38 21.18
C ALA A 246 7.60 9.65 21.59
N VAL A 247 7.63 8.89 22.69
CA VAL A 247 6.44 8.21 23.24
C VAL A 247 5.37 9.22 23.64
N ALA A 248 5.72 10.30 24.36
CA ALA A 248 4.77 11.34 24.75
C ALA A 248 4.16 12.05 23.53
N ALA A 249 4.94 12.28 22.48
CA ALA A 249 4.44 12.83 21.22
C ALA A 249 3.47 11.88 20.52
N ILE A 250 3.76 10.56 20.49
CA ILE A 250 2.86 9.53 19.94
C ILE A 250 1.54 9.52 20.71
N GLU A 251 1.58 9.54 22.05
CA GLU A 251 0.39 9.63 22.89
C GLU A 251 -0.45 10.88 22.57
N SER A 252 0.21 12.03 22.39
CA SER A 252 -0.45 13.27 21.99
C SER A 252 -1.10 13.19 20.61
N VAL A 253 -0.43 12.61 19.61
CA VAL A 253 -0.98 12.43 18.26
C VAL A 253 -2.19 11.50 18.28
N ALA A 254 -2.12 10.38 19.01
CA ALA A 254 -3.25 9.47 19.19
C ALA A 254 -4.47 10.18 19.82
N ALA A 255 -4.23 11.00 20.85
CA ALA A 255 -5.28 11.81 21.48
C ALA A 255 -5.88 12.85 20.52
N VAL A 256 -5.10 13.43 19.60
CA VAL A 256 -5.59 14.35 18.57
C VAL A 256 -6.52 13.64 17.58
N PHE A 257 -6.18 12.43 17.11
CA PHE A 257 -7.07 11.64 16.25
C PHE A 257 -8.39 11.31 16.95
N ALA A 258 -8.34 10.77 18.17
CA ALA A 258 -9.53 10.46 18.96
C ALA A 258 -10.38 11.69 19.25
N GLY A 259 -9.74 12.80 19.64
CA GLY A 259 -10.40 14.07 19.94
C GLY A 259 -11.08 14.67 18.72
N THR A 260 -10.43 14.61 17.55
CA THR A 260 -10.96 15.09 16.27
C THR A 260 -12.17 14.27 15.83
N ALA A 261 -12.07 12.94 15.85
CA ALA A 261 -13.18 12.04 15.52
C ALA A 261 -14.36 12.21 16.48
N ALA A 262 -14.10 12.36 17.78
CA ALA A 262 -15.14 12.61 18.77
C ALA A 262 -15.82 13.99 18.56
N ALA A 263 -15.05 15.02 18.19
CA ALA A 263 -15.58 16.35 17.92
C ALA A 263 -16.45 16.38 16.68
N SER A 264 -16.03 15.71 15.59
CA SER A 264 -16.82 15.63 14.37
C SER A 264 -18.15 14.91 14.60
N MET A 265 -18.12 13.75 15.25
CA MET A 265 -19.34 13.01 15.60
C MET A 265 -20.27 13.82 16.48
N ARG A 266 -19.77 14.62 17.44
CA ARG A 266 -20.61 15.51 18.27
C ARG A 266 -21.33 16.58 17.44
N GLU A 267 -20.66 17.17 16.44
CA GLU A 267 -21.30 18.16 15.56
C GLU A 267 -22.42 17.51 14.73
N VAL A 268 -22.17 16.32 14.18
CA VAL A 268 -23.18 15.57 13.43
C VAL A 268 -24.33 15.12 14.34
N GLU A 269 -24.04 14.66 15.56
CA GLU A 269 -25.04 14.26 16.55
C GLU A 269 -25.99 15.41 16.90
N GLN A 270 -25.47 16.63 17.07
CA GLN A 270 -26.28 17.81 17.33
C GLN A 270 -27.25 18.10 16.19
N ALA A 271 -26.80 17.96 14.93
CA ALA A 271 -27.66 18.11 13.77
C ALA A 271 -28.77 17.03 13.73
N VAL A 272 -28.41 15.75 13.94
CA VAL A 272 -29.38 14.65 14.00
C VAL A 272 -30.45 14.91 15.06
N ARG A 273 -30.04 15.26 16.28
CA ARG A 273 -30.96 15.54 17.39
C ARG A 273 -31.88 16.74 17.12
N ALA A 274 -31.35 17.80 16.51
CA ALA A 274 -32.13 18.98 16.15
C ALA A 274 -33.16 18.69 15.04
N SER A 275 -32.77 17.94 14.01
CA SER A 275 -33.68 17.57 12.91
C SER A 275 -34.81 16.66 13.41
N ILE A 276 -34.51 15.68 14.28
CA ILE A 276 -35.54 14.81 14.86
C ILE A 276 -36.45 15.59 15.82
N GLY A 277 -35.87 16.42 16.71
CA GLY A 277 -36.64 17.19 17.69
C GLY A 277 -37.58 18.24 17.06
N SER A 278 -37.27 18.69 15.84
CA SER A 278 -38.13 19.61 15.07
C SER A 278 -39.14 18.90 14.17
N GLY A 279 -39.12 17.57 14.09
CA GLY A 279 -39.98 16.80 13.19
C GLY A 279 -39.70 17.08 11.71
N ALA A 280 -38.43 17.32 11.34
CA ALA A 280 -38.04 17.60 9.97
C ALA A 280 -38.36 16.41 9.05
N SER A 281 -38.63 16.69 7.76
CA SER A 281 -38.70 15.64 6.73
C SER A 281 -37.34 14.98 6.55
N ARG A 282 -37.33 13.78 5.95
CA ARG A 282 -36.10 13.05 5.63
C ARG A 282 -35.12 13.90 4.83
N GLU A 283 -35.58 14.57 3.77
CA GLU A 283 -34.72 15.36 2.89
C GLU A 283 -34.09 16.54 3.61
N ARG A 284 -34.86 17.17 4.50
CA ARG A 284 -34.35 18.29 5.31
C ARG A 284 -33.36 17.79 6.35
N ALA A 285 -33.67 16.69 7.04
CA ALA A 285 -32.76 16.07 7.99
C ALA A 285 -31.42 15.68 7.31
N ASP A 286 -31.49 15.01 6.16
CA ASP A 286 -30.30 14.65 5.38
C ASP A 286 -29.47 15.87 4.95
N SER A 287 -30.12 16.96 4.52
CA SER A 287 -29.43 18.19 4.15
C SER A 287 -28.73 18.86 5.35
N ASP A 288 -29.41 18.96 6.49
CA ASP A 288 -28.89 19.57 7.72
C ASP A 288 -27.71 18.75 8.29
N ILE A 289 -27.87 17.42 8.32
CA ILE A 289 -26.85 16.47 8.79
C ILE A 289 -25.63 16.50 7.89
N TYR A 290 -25.81 16.50 6.56
CA TYR A 290 -24.69 16.58 5.62
C TYR A 290 -23.95 17.91 5.73
N ALA A 291 -24.66 19.03 5.92
CA ALA A 291 -24.02 20.31 6.13
C ALA A 291 -23.14 20.32 7.39
N ALA A 292 -23.58 19.64 8.46
CA ALA A 292 -22.78 19.44 9.67
C ALA A 292 -21.57 18.53 9.41
N ALA A 293 -21.77 17.38 8.76
CA ALA A 293 -20.69 16.46 8.40
C ALA A 293 -19.62 17.15 7.55
N ARG A 294 -20.02 17.95 6.55
CA ARG A 294 -19.08 18.67 5.68
C ARG A 294 -18.24 19.70 6.43
N ARG A 295 -18.83 20.44 7.38
CA ARG A 295 -18.06 21.38 8.23
C ARG A 295 -17.11 20.63 9.15
N ALA A 296 -17.58 19.57 9.78
CA ALA A 296 -16.79 18.74 10.67
C ALA A 296 -15.57 18.13 9.96
N VAL A 297 -15.75 17.62 8.73
CA VAL A 297 -14.64 17.13 7.89
C VAL A 297 -13.68 18.27 7.54
N ALA A 298 -14.17 19.42 7.09
CA ALA A 298 -13.32 20.55 6.74
C ALA A 298 -12.45 21.05 7.91
N ILE A 299 -12.96 20.98 9.15
CA ILE A 299 -12.21 21.32 10.36
C ILE A 299 -11.26 20.18 10.78
N GLY A 300 -11.66 18.92 10.55
CA GLY A 300 -10.92 17.74 10.99
C GLY A 300 -9.73 17.36 10.11
N VAL A 301 -9.62 17.89 8.89
CA VAL A 301 -8.43 17.69 8.02
C VAL A 301 -7.17 18.26 8.71
N PRO A 302 -6.03 17.55 8.68
CA PRO A 302 -5.75 16.32 7.94
C PRO A 302 -6.01 15.01 8.71
N PHE A 303 -6.59 15.06 9.91
CA PHE A 303 -6.75 13.90 10.80
C PHE A 303 -8.03 13.09 10.55
N LEU A 304 -8.97 13.62 9.80
CA LEU A 304 -10.27 13.00 9.53
C LEU A 304 -10.45 12.80 8.03
N TYR A 305 -10.75 11.58 7.61
CA TYR A 305 -11.03 11.25 6.22
C TYR A 305 -12.51 11.51 5.88
N GLY A 306 -13.41 11.02 6.73
CA GLY A 306 -14.84 11.18 6.55
C GLY A 306 -15.61 11.16 7.86
N THR A 307 -16.84 11.68 7.83
CA THR A 307 -17.78 11.54 8.95
C THR A 307 -19.21 11.65 8.46
N GLY A 308 -20.13 11.09 9.22
CA GLY A 308 -21.53 11.17 8.89
C GLY A 308 -22.43 10.40 9.85
N PHE A 309 -23.62 10.12 9.35
CA PHE A 309 -24.67 9.42 10.05
C PHE A 309 -25.30 8.36 9.14
N VAL A 310 -25.54 7.20 9.72
CA VAL A 310 -26.31 6.11 9.11
C VAL A 310 -27.59 5.95 9.90
N ALA A 311 -28.72 6.16 9.23
CA ALA A 311 -30.04 6.06 9.80
C ALA A 311 -30.50 4.60 9.91
N ASP A 312 -31.09 4.26 11.06
CA ASP A 312 -31.61 2.92 11.30
C ASP A 312 -33.04 2.77 10.76
N GLN A 313 -33.28 1.65 10.07
CA GLN A 313 -34.57 1.35 9.47
C GLN A 313 -35.70 1.23 10.51
N SER A 314 -35.42 0.77 11.74
CA SER A 314 -36.46 0.60 12.77
C SER A 314 -37.09 1.93 13.21
N TYR A 315 -36.36 3.03 13.07
CA TYR A 315 -36.85 4.37 13.41
C TYR A 315 -37.42 5.12 12.21
N PHE A 316 -36.72 5.10 11.06
CA PHE A 316 -37.10 5.89 9.89
C PHE A 316 -37.95 5.14 8.87
N GLY A 317 -38.15 3.82 9.02
CA GLY A 317 -38.84 2.95 8.06
C GLY A 317 -37.97 2.52 6.88
N GLU A 318 -36.88 3.22 6.62
CA GLU A 318 -35.85 2.91 5.64
C GLU A 318 -34.47 3.27 6.21
N SER A 319 -33.43 2.53 5.81
CA SER A 319 -32.04 2.92 6.10
C SER A 319 -31.52 3.86 5.02
N TRP A 320 -30.81 4.89 5.44
CA TRP A 320 -30.14 5.83 4.54
C TRP A 320 -28.88 6.38 5.19
N ILE A 321 -27.99 6.94 4.37
CA ILE A 321 -26.70 7.48 4.81
C ILE A 321 -26.58 8.96 4.45
N SER A 322 -26.00 9.73 5.35
CA SER A 322 -25.59 11.12 5.12
C SER A 322 -24.14 11.28 5.53
N TRP A 323 -23.25 11.30 4.53
CA TRP A 323 -21.83 11.15 4.78
C TRP A 323 -21.00 12.06 3.89
N CYS A 324 -19.96 12.66 4.50
CA CYS A 324 -19.01 13.51 3.83
C CYS A 324 -17.60 12.93 4.02
N TYR A 325 -16.79 12.98 2.97
CA TYR A 325 -15.42 12.46 2.99
C TYR A 325 -14.48 13.29 2.10
N THR A 326 -13.18 13.07 2.23
CA THR A 326 -12.11 13.84 1.57
C THR A 326 -11.32 12.97 0.58
N PRO A 327 -11.87 12.69 -0.63
CA PRO A 327 -11.09 12.01 -1.66
C PRO A 327 -9.90 12.87 -2.10
N ALA A 328 -8.94 12.25 -2.78
CA ALA A 328 -7.86 12.99 -3.43
C ALA A 328 -8.42 13.87 -4.56
N GLY A 329 -8.10 15.17 -4.55
CA GLY A 329 -8.43 16.10 -5.64
C GLY A 329 -9.04 17.43 -5.20
N PRO A 330 -9.24 18.37 -6.15
CA PRO A 330 -9.62 19.76 -5.88
C PRO A 330 -11.08 19.94 -5.43
N GLU A 331 -11.93 18.93 -5.62
CA GLU A 331 -13.36 18.97 -5.28
C GLU A 331 -13.66 18.41 -3.87
N SER A 332 -12.63 18.05 -3.10
CA SER A 332 -12.73 17.64 -1.71
C SER A 332 -13.13 18.82 -0.80
N PRO A 333 -14.04 18.66 0.19
CA PRO A 333 -14.75 17.43 0.58
C PRO A 333 -16.05 17.18 -0.22
N GLN A 334 -16.41 15.90 -0.37
CA GLN A 334 -17.52 15.42 -1.20
C GLN A 334 -18.56 14.62 -0.41
N ARG A 335 -19.75 14.43 -0.99
CA ARG A 335 -20.80 13.53 -0.45
C ARG A 335 -20.55 12.11 -0.94
N LEU A 336 -20.68 11.16 -0.03
CA LEU A 336 -20.65 9.72 -0.35
C LEU A 336 -22.07 9.26 -0.73
N TYR A 337 -22.16 8.55 -1.86
CA TYR A 337 -23.40 7.94 -2.33
C TYR A 337 -23.18 6.43 -2.41
N ILE A 338 -23.94 5.68 -1.61
CA ILE A 338 -23.90 4.22 -1.57
C ILE A 338 -25.32 3.70 -1.81
N ASP A 339 -25.42 2.59 -2.54
CA ASP A 339 -26.66 1.83 -2.61
C ASP A 339 -26.86 1.03 -1.31
N MET A 340 -27.78 1.51 -0.48
CA MET A 340 -28.04 0.95 0.84
C MET A 340 -28.62 -0.48 0.78
N ASP A 341 -29.19 -0.89 -0.35
CA ASP A 341 -29.71 -2.25 -0.52
C ASP A 341 -28.59 -3.29 -0.67
N LEU A 342 -27.39 -2.84 -1.06
CA LEU A 342 -26.21 -3.68 -1.25
C LEU A 342 -25.24 -3.64 -0.06
N TYR A 343 -25.48 -2.75 0.92
CA TYR A 343 -24.58 -2.55 2.06
C TYR A 343 -25.16 -3.16 3.34
N ASP A 344 -24.51 -4.20 3.88
CA ASP A 344 -24.92 -4.83 5.14
C ASP A 344 -24.38 -4.06 6.36
N PHE A 345 -25.17 -3.10 6.85
CA PHE A 345 -24.88 -2.34 8.07
C PHE A 345 -25.00 -3.17 9.35
N ALA A 346 -25.69 -4.31 9.33
CA ALA A 346 -25.89 -5.11 10.53
C ALA A 346 -24.59 -5.81 10.95
N THR A 347 -23.74 -6.14 9.99
CA THR A 347 -22.47 -6.85 10.22
C THR A 347 -21.24 -5.97 10.02
N ALA A 348 -21.42 -4.67 9.81
CA ALA A 348 -20.30 -3.79 9.52
C ALA A 348 -19.27 -3.77 10.69
N PRO A 349 -17.94 -3.87 10.41
CA PRO A 349 -16.90 -3.92 11.45
C PRO A 349 -16.89 -2.75 12.42
N TRP A 350 -17.42 -1.61 11.99
CA TRP A 350 -17.48 -0.38 12.76
C TRP A 350 -18.78 -0.23 13.56
N ARG A 351 -19.77 -1.11 13.38
CA ARG A 351 -21.06 -1.01 14.05
C ARG A 351 -20.86 -1.01 15.57
N PRO A 352 -21.34 0.02 16.29
CA PRO A 352 -21.16 0.09 17.74
C PRO A 352 -22.08 -0.90 18.47
N ASP A 353 -21.52 -1.55 19.50
CA ASP A 353 -22.22 -2.49 20.39
C ASP A 353 -23.42 -1.86 21.10
N ASP A 354 -24.47 -2.65 21.37
CA ASP A 354 -25.66 -2.18 22.08
C ASP A 354 -25.45 -2.15 23.61
N THR A 355 -24.79 -1.09 24.09
CA THR A 355 -24.53 -0.88 25.53
C THR A 355 -25.50 0.10 26.19
N GLY A 356 -26.64 0.43 25.55
CA GLY A 356 -27.64 1.37 26.05
C GLY A 356 -27.40 2.85 25.68
N ASP A 357 -28.11 3.76 26.37
CA ASP A 357 -28.24 5.19 26.00
C ASP A 357 -26.94 6.01 26.08
N ASP A 358 -26.00 5.61 26.95
CA ASP A 358 -24.73 6.30 27.16
C ASP A 358 -23.56 5.50 26.54
N SER A 359 -23.76 5.06 25.30
CA SER A 359 -22.76 4.25 24.58
C SER A 359 -21.45 5.03 24.42
N PRO A 360 -20.31 4.46 24.85
CA PRO A 360 -19.01 5.05 24.57
C PRO A 360 -18.75 5.06 23.06
N ILE A 361 -17.75 5.85 22.65
CA ILE A 361 -17.22 5.77 21.29
C ILE A 361 -16.56 4.40 21.13
N HIS A 362 -17.00 3.68 20.12
CA HIS A 362 -16.40 2.44 19.64
C HIS A 362 -15.33 2.77 18.58
N THR A 363 -14.30 1.94 18.47
CA THR A 363 -13.27 2.05 17.43
C THR A 363 -13.09 0.68 16.79
N SER A 364 -13.28 0.60 15.48
CA SER A 364 -13.09 -0.64 14.73
C SER A 364 -11.62 -1.09 14.72
N HIS A 365 -11.37 -2.32 14.28
CA HIS A 365 -10.06 -2.67 13.74
C HIS A 365 -9.82 -1.98 12.40
N ALA A 366 -8.60 -2.08 11.85
CA ALA A 366 -8.31 -1.66 10.49
C ALA A 366 -9.03 -2.58 9.47
N TYR A 367 -9.78 -2.02 8.53
CA TYR A 367 -10.47 -2.79 7.48
C TYR A 367 -10.53 -2.01 6.16
N VAL A 368 -10.70 -2.74 5.05
CA VAL A 368 -10.95 -2.14 3.74
C VAL A 368 -12.44 -1.86 3.57
N ASP A 369 -12.81 -0.59 3.42
CA ASP A 369 -14.20 -0.16 3.21
C ASP A 369 -14.64 -0.36 1.75
N ALA A 370 -14.65 -1.61 1.29
CA ALA A 370 -14.87 -1.98 -0.12
C ALA A 370 -16.22 -1.50 -0.68
N SER A 371 -17.23 -1.36 0.17
CA SER A 371 -18.59 -0.97 -0.21
C SER A 371 -18.87 0.54 -0.06
N GLY A 372 -17.91 1.30 0.48
CA GLY A 372 -17.99 2.75 0.60
C GLY A 372 -16.92 3.46 -0.22
N THR A 373 -15.78 3.75 0.41
CA THR A 373 -14.70 4.55 -0.18
C THR A 373 -13.57 3.73 -0.80
N ASN A 374 -13.57 2.41 -0.60
CA ASN A 374 -12.52 1.47 -1.02
C ASN A 374 -11.13 1.83 -0.47
N GLU A 375 -11.09 2.36 0.74
CA GLU A 375 -9.88 2.77 1.46
C GLU A 375 -9.65 1.86 2.66
N ASN A 376 -8.40 1.72 3.10
CA ASN A 376 -8.09 1.06 4.35
C ASN A 376 -8.22 2.04 5.52
N ILE A 377 -9.20 1.81 6.38
CA ILE A 377 -9.61 2.76 7.41
C ILE A 377 -9.78 2.12 8.78
N ILE A 378 -9.76 2.99 9.79
CA ILE A 378 -10.35 2.75 11.11
C ILE A 378 -11.51 3.71 11.27
N THR A 379 -12.63 3.22 11.78
CA THR A 379 -13.82 4.02 12.03
C THR A 379 -14.09 4.13 13.52
N PHE A 380 -14.17 5.37 13.99
CA PHE A 380 -14.76 5.70 15.28
C PHE A 380 -16.27 5.80 15.10
N SER A 381 -17.04 5.17 15.98
CA SER A 381 -18.49 5.15 15.84
C SER A 381 -19.19 5.31 17.18
N LYS A 382 -20.43 5.80 17.13
CA LYS A 382 -21.26 5.99 18.33
C LYS A 382 -22.73 5.81 17.99
N ARG A 383 -23.47 5.14 18.87
CA ARG A 383 -24.93 5.01 18.78
C ARG A 383 -25.60 6.37 19.02
N VAL A 384 -26.67 6.63 18.28
CA VAL A 384 -27.55 7.78 18.52
C VAL A 384 -28.88 7.27 19.03
N VAL A 385 -29.21 7.69 20.25
CA VAL A 385 -30.51 7.43 20.87
C VAL A 385 -31.21 8.77 21.13
N VAL A 386 -32.46 8.89 20.68
CA VAL A 386 -33.31 10.06 20.89
C VAL A 386 -34.59 9.62 21.58
N ALA A 387 -34.89 10.22 22.74
CA ALA A 387 -36.05 9.88 23.56
C ALA A 387 -36.19 8.35 23.84
N GLY A 388 -35.07 7.68 24.13
CA GLY A 388 -35.03 6.24 24.41
C GLY A 388 -35.18 5.32 23.19
N SER A 389 -35.23 5.89 21.97
CA SER A 389 -35.28 5.12 20.72
C SER A 389 -33.95 5.22 19.97
N TYR A 390 -33.40 4.08 19.55
CA TYR A 390 -32.23 4.04 18.67
C TYR A 390 -32.61 4.57 17.29
N VAL A 391 -31.89 5.59 16.79
CA VAL A 391 -32.20 6.24 15.51
C VAL A 391 -31.15 5.96 14.43
N GLY A 392 -29.97 5.48 14.82
CA GLY A 392 -28.86 5.24 13.91
C GLY A 392 -27.50 5.33 14.58
N ALA A 393 -26.44 5.34 13.77
CA ALA A 393 -25.07 5.43 14.23
C ALA A 393 -24.32 6.58 13.55
N LEU A 394 -23.44 7.22 14.30
CA LEU A 394 -22.44 8.17 13.81
C LEU A 394 -21.18 7.38 13.45
N GLY A 395 -20.44 7.89 12.48
CA GLY A 395 -19.13 7.39 12.15
C GLY A 395 -18.15 8.50 11.80
N ALA A 396 -16.88 8.27 12.05
CA ALA A 396 -15.75 9.13 11.72
C ALA A 396 -14.58 8.24 11.28
N ASP A 397 -14.21 8.34 10.01
CA ASP A 397 -13.19 7.50 9.38
C ASP A 397 -11.84 8.19 9.39
N VAL A 398 -10.81 7.40 9.64
CA VAL A 398 -9.40 7.79 9.53
C VAL A 398 -8.69 6.76 8.67
N ARG A 399 -7.94 7.19 7.65
CA ARG A 399 -7.16 6.27 6.81
C ARG A 399 -5.94 5.74 7.54
N ILE A 400 -5.62 4.48 7.30
CA ILE A 400 -4.38 3.86 7.79
C ILE A 400 -3.16 4.62 7.26
N GLY A 401 -3.17 5.03 5.98
CA GLY A 401 -2.13 5.89 5.42
C GLY A 401 -1.94 7.20 6.19
N GLN A 402 -3.02 7.86 6.62
CA GLN A 402 -2.93 9.10 7.43
C GLN A 402 -2.30 8.85 8.81
N LEU A 403 -2.63 7.72 9.44
CA LEU A 403 -2.05 7.33 10.72
C LEU A 403 -0.56 7.03 10.56
N GLN A 404 -0.18 6.25 9.55
CA GLN A 404 1.22 5.97 9.23
C GLN A 404 2.00 7.28 9.05
N THR A 405 1.56 8.18 8.16
CA THR A 405 2.24 9.46 7.92
C THR A 405 2.35 10.33 9.18
N ALA A 406 1.33 10.33 10.04
CA ALA A 406 1.33 11.13 11.26
C ALA A 406 2.29 10.58 12.33
N PHE A 407 2.40 9.25 12.45
CA PHE A 407 3.24 8.61 13.48
C PHE A 407 4.68 8.37 13.03
N GLU A 408 4.92 8.20 11.73
CA GLU A 408 6.22 7.82 11.18
C GLU A 408 7.39 8.68 11.62
N PRO A 409 7.33 10.03 11.63
CA PRO A 409 8.43 10.86 12.11
C PRO A 409 8.80 10.58 13.57
N LEU A 410 7.82 10.20 14.40
CA LEU A 410 8.01 9.90 15.82
C LEU A 410 8.50 8.47 16.03
N LEU A 411 7.96 7.52 15.27
CA LEU A 411 8.38 6.12 15.32
C LEU A 411 9.84 5.93 14.84
N ARG A 412 10.34 6.79 13.96
CA ARG A 412 11.76 6.79 13.54
C ARG A 412 12.73 7.14 14.67
N ALA A 413 12.28 7.84 15.71
CA ALA A 413 13.10 8.15 16.88
C ALA A 413 13.16 6.97 17.89
N LEU A 414 12.41 5.89 17.63
CA LEU A 414 12.35 4.69 18.46
C LEU A 414 13.19 3.56 17.83
N PRO A 415 13.54 2.51 18.59
CA PRO A 415 14.26 1.36 18.05
C PRO A 415 13.54 0.76 16.82
N SER A 416 14.31 0.18 15.89
CA SER A 416 13.76 -0.60 14.78
C SER A 416 12.79 -1.66 15.30
N ASN A 417 11.87 -2.12 14.42
CA ASN A 417 10.82 -3.08 14.79
C ASN A 417 9.85 -2.53 15.86
N THR A 418 9.53 -1.24 15.77
CA THR A 418 8.52 -0.59 16.61
C THR A 418 7.26 -0.32 15.79
N CYS A 419 6.10 -0.61 16.37
CA CYS A 419 4.81 -0.37 15.72
C CYS A 419 3.70 0.03 16.69
N ILE A 420 2.67 0.64 16.16
CA ILE A 420 1.38 0.85 16.81
C ILE A 420 0.41 -0.20 16.28
N VAL A 421 -0.25 -0.92 17.18
CA VAL A 421 -1.24 -1.96 16.85
C VAL A 421 -2.61 -1.67 17.45
N ASP A 422 -3.66 -2.19 16.84
CA ASP A 422 -5.02 -2.15 17.40
C ASP A 422 -5.27 -3.22 18.48
N GLN A 423 -6.53 -3.36 18.90
CA GLN A 423 -6.98 -4.33 19.91
C GLN A 423 -6.88 -5.80 19.51
N HIS A 424 -6.74 -6.07 18.21
CA HIS A 424 -6.54 -7.40 17.64
C HIS A 424 -5.08 -7.65 17.25
N GLY A 425 -4.20 -6.65 17.37
CA GLY A 425 -2.79 -6.74 17.01
C GLY A 425 -2.51 -6.36 15.56
N ALA A 426 -3.51 -5.85 14.81
CA ALA A 426 -3.29 -5.39 13.45
C ALA A 426 -2.43 -4.11 13.48
N VAL A 427 -1.42 -4.03 12.61
CA VAL A 427 -0.49 -2.92 12.57
C VAL A 427 -1.15 -1.70 11.93
N ILE A 428 -1.17 -0.61 12.68
CA ILE A 428 -1.69 0.71 12.28
C ILE A 428 -0.56 1.55 11.67
N ALA A 429 0.58 1.61 12.35
CA ALA A 429 1.76 2.34 11.91
C ALA A 429 3.04 1.65 12.40
N THR A 430 4.15 1.77 11.67
CA THR A 430 5.42 1.11 11.99
C THR A 430 6.60 1.96 11.49
N ASN A 431 7.81 1.67 11.98
CA ASN A 431 9.08 2.21 11.46
C ASN A 431 9.87 1.21 10.61
N THR A 432 9.24 0.09 10.23
CA THR A 432 9.85 -0.92 9.35
C THR A 432 8.81 -1.53 8.40
N GLY A 433 9.22 -1.78 7.16
CA GLY A 433 8.50 -2.52 6.14
C GLY A 433 8.09 -3.92 6.58
N ARG A 434 8.83 -4.55 7.50
CA ARG A 434 8.54 -5.89 8.02
C ARG A 434 7.12 -6.04 8.55
N TYR A 435 6.63 -5.02 9.26
CA TYR A 435 5.33 -5.07 9.93
C TYR A 435 4.23 -4.33 9.17
N VAL A 436 4.55 -3.70 8.04
CA VAL A 436 3.57 -2.93 7.27
C VAL A 436 2.43 -3.84 6.82
N GLY A 437 1.24 -3.55 7.33
CA GLY A 437 0.03 -4.29 7.03
C GLY A 437 -0.11 -5.67 7.65
N GLY A 438 0.81 -6.05 8.52
CA GLY A 438 0.78 -7.31 9.24
C GLY A 438 -0.13 -7.28 10.47
N THR A 439 -0.14 -8.41 11.17
CA THR A 439 -0.71 -8.55 12.51
C THR A 439 0.38 -9.11 13.42
N ILE A 440 0.57 -8.51 14.59
CA ILE A 440 1.54 -8.98 15.57
C ILE A 440 0.81 -9.71 16.69
N PRO A 441 1.08 -11.01 16.91
CA PRO A 441 0.49 -11.76 18.01
C PRO A 441 0.75 -11.07 19.35
N LYS A 442 -0.23 -11.12 20.26
CA LYS A 442 -0.11 -10.50 21.59
C LYS A 442 1.07 -11.04 22.41
N ALA A 443 1.49 -12.28 22.15
CA ALA A 443 2.64 -12.90 22.82
C ALA A 443 3.98 -12.23 22.49
N ASP A 444 4.07 -11.61 21.31
CA ASP A 444 5.32 -11.00 20.82
C ASP A 444 5.40 -9.51 21.18
N GLN A 445 4.35 -8.95 21.79
CA GLN A 445 4.23 -7.55 22.22
C GLN A 445 4.73 -7.37 23.66
N ASN A 446 5.98 -7.75 23.94
CA ASN A 446 6.52 -7.79 25.31
C ASN A 446 6.64 -6.40 25.98
N GLU A 447 6.92 -5.34 25.21
CA GLU A 447 7.00 -3.97 25.72
C GLU A 447 5.87 -3.11 25.13
N ARG A 448 4.70 -3.17 25.77
CA ARG A 448 3.45 -2.56 25.29
C ARG A 448 3.02 -1.35 26.14
N ARG A 449 2.81 -0.19 25.51
CA ARG A 449 2.27 1.02 26.15
C ARG A 449 0.94 1.42 25.52
N ALA A 450 -0.12 1.48 26.33
CA ALA A 450 -1.45 1.86 25.86
C ALA A 450 -1.50 3.34 25.46
N LEU A 451 -2.11 3.64 24.32
CA LEU A 451 -2.28 5.01 23.84
C LEU A 451 -3.61 5.60 24.35
N PRO A 452 -3.61 6.86 24.82
CA PRO A 452 -4.80 7.46 25.43
C PRO A 452 -5.90 7.74 24.41
N GLY A 453 -7.16 7.47 24.81
CA GLY A 453 -8.35 7.79 24.01
C GLY A 453 -8.64 6.85 22.85
N VAL A 454 -7.77 5.87 22.61
CA VAL A 454 -7.90 4.86 21.55
C VAL A 454 -7.57 3.48 22.11
N PRO A 455 -8.15 2.40 21.58
CA PRO A 455 -7.76 1.05 21.97
C PRO A 455 -6.49 0.64 21.19
N TRP A 456 -5.40 1.41 21.30
CA TRP A 456 -4.17 1.17 20.56
C TRP A 456 -2.93 0.98 21.45
N TRP A 457 -2.05 0.16 20.89
CA TRP A 457 -0.82 -0.45 21.37
C TRP A 457 0.49 0.10 20.82
N LEU A 458 1.27 0.95 21.50
CA LEU A 458 2.68 1.12 21.10
C LEU A 458 3.49 -0.09 21.58
N CYS A 459 4.12 -0.80 20.64
CA CYS A 459 4.93 -1.99 20.88
C CYS A 459 6.36 -1.72 20.39
N MET A 460 7.33 -1.74 21.29
CA MET A 460 8.74 -1.42 20.98
C MET A 460 9.61 -2.67 20.99
N GLY A 461 10.65 -2.69 20.15
CA GLY A 461 11.69 -3.72 20.17
C GLY A 461 11.17 -5.14 19.94
N ILE A 462 10.20 -5.30 19.03
CA ILE A 462 9.60 -6.60 18.73
C ILE A 462 10.68 -7.47 18.09
N ALA A 463 11.10 -8.52 18.82
CA ALA A 463 12.12 -9.44 18.35
C ALA A 463 11.68 -10.05 17.02
N GLY A 464 12.57 -9.99 16.02
CA GLY A 464 12.33 -10.66 14.77
C GLY A 464 12.42 -12.17 14.98
N ASP A 465 11.46 -12.93 14.45
CA ASP A 465 11.70 -14.34 14.13
C ASP A 465 12.99 -14.40 13.30
N HIS A 466 14.03 -15.05 13.85
CA HIS A 466 15.33 -15.40 13.24
C HIS A 466 16.59 -14.52 13.42
N GLU A 467 16.74 -13.71 14.48
CA GLU A 467 18.10 -13.23 14.85
C GLU A 467 18.94 -14.23 15.68
N ASP A 468 18.34 -15.29 16.22
CA ASP A 468 19.01 -16.19 17.18
C ASP A 468 19.45 -17.57 16.63
N GLN A 469 19.45 -17.82 15.32
CA GLN A 469 19.86 -19.14 14.76
C GLN A 469 21.23 -19.19 14.09
N HIS A 470 21.99 -18.09 14.09
CA HIS A 470 23.39 -18.09 13.65
C HIS A 470 24.32 -17.55 14.75
N ALA A 471 24.54 -18.39 15.76
CA ALA A 471 25.68 -18.30 16.69
C ALA A 471 26.43 -19.64 16.72
#